data_AF-A0A168N1S4-F1
#
_entry.id   AF-A0A168N1S4-F1
#
_cell.length_a   1.000
_cell.length_b   1.000
_cell.length_c   1.000
_cell.angle_alpha   90.00
_cell.angle_beta   90.00
_cell.angle_gamma   90.00
#
_symmetry.space_group_name_H-M   'P 1'
#
loop_
_entity.id
_entity.type
_entity.pdbx_description
1 polymer ?
#
loop_
_entity_poly.entity_id
_entity_poly.type
_entity_poly.pdbx_seq_one_letter_code
_entity_poly.pdbx_strand_id
1 'polypeptide(L)'
;MTTLLAAPAMRQGRRSVARRQAIGPENVKPQTPFIPPSPIAATQSGETLHRVQPGVGLTGVHPAMVKAVAGLYAAMVAAFWLVFGHGEAMLALGFITVLGLMFFGLLTGMSLLADTPAPGERIRSLNDCLAGRVIIDTGWISGREAALQMLTLPACLLVTAVVLGAVYRFTAG
;
A
#
# COMPACT_ATOMS: atom_id res chain seq x y z
N MET A 1 -12.24 -21.65 -97.30
CA MET A 1 -12.02 -23.05 -96.87
C MET A 1 -11.42 -23.00 -95.48
N THR A 2 -12.26 -23.09 -94.45
CA THR A 2 -12.53 -24.30 -93.63
C THR A 2 -11.80 -24.14 -92.28
N THR A 3 -12.43 -23.57 -91.25
CA THR A 3 -12.92 -24.26 -90.01
C THR A 3 -11.88 -25.21 -89.40
N LEU A 4 -11.39 -25.06 -88.17
CA LEU A 4 -11.97 -25.24 -86.82
C LEU A 4 -10.72 -25.25 -85.89
N LEU A 5 -10.69 -24.84 -84.62
CA LEU A 5 -11.49 -25.37 -83.51
C LEU A 5 -11.08 -24.59 -82.22
N ALA A 6 -12.08 -24.11 -81.48
CA ALA A 6 -12.23 -24.01 -80.00
C ALA A 6 -11.00 -23.80 -79.08
N ALA A 7 -11.02 -23.10 -77.95
CA ALA A 7 -11.96 -22.24 -77.22
C ALA A 7 -11.15 -21.69 -75.98
N PRO A 8 -11.73 -21.15 -74.88
CA PRO A 8 -11.42 -19.81 -74.37
C PRO A 8 -10.63 -19.81 -73.03
N ALA A 9 -10.08 -18.66 -72.60
CA ALA A 9 -10.12 -18.23 -71.17
C ALA A 9 -9.40 -16.89 -70.91
N MET A 10 -10.18 -15.95 -70.36
CA MET A 10 -9.86 -15.03 -69.25
C MET A 10 -8.56 -14.21 -69.24
N ARG A 11 -8.70 -12.98 -69.76
CA ARG A 11 -8.61 -11.70 -69.03
C ARG A 11 -7.63 -11.58 -67.83
N GLN A 12 -6.53 -10.86 -68.11
CA GLN A 12 -6.08 -9.64 -67.41
C GLN A 12 -5.47 -9.75 -66.00
N GLY A 13 -4.20 -9.37 -65.90
CA GLY A 13 -3.60 -9.00 -64.62
C GLY A 13 -2.14 -8.60 -64.72
N ARG A 14 -1.87 -7.33 -65.06
CA ARG A 14 -0.60 -6.64 -64.81
C ARG A 14 -0.04 -7.02 -63.43
N ARG A 15 1.16 -7.59 -63.36
CA ARG A 15 2.08 -7.39 -62.23
C ARG A 15 3.50 -7.21 -62.73
N SER A 16 3.81 -5.94 -62.92
CA SER A 16 5.15 -5.37 -62.99
C SER A 16 5.98 -5.79 -61.77
N VAL A 17 7.03 -6.56 -62.06
CA VAL A 17 8.38 -6.58 -61.45
C VAL A 17 8.52 -5.72 -60.19
N ALA A 18 8.25 -6.32 -59.02
CA ALA A 18 8.64 -5.77 -57.74
C ALA A 18 10.06 -6.25 -57.40
N ARG A 19 11.03 -5.37 -57.67
CA ARG A 19 12.25 -5.09 -56.90
C ARG A 19 12.54 -6.09 -55.76
N ARG A 20 13.48 -7.01 -56.00
CA ARG A 20 14.21 -7.73 -54.94
C ARG A 20 14.85 -6.70 -54.00
N GLN A 21 14.34 -6.58 -52.78
CA GLN A 21 15.10 -6.03 -51.66
C GLN A 21 15.83 -7.19 -51.00
N ALA A 22 17.16 -7.12 -51.08
CA ALA A 22 18.09 -8.04 -50.47
C ALA A 22 17.89 -8.10 -48.95
N ILE A 23 17.70 -9.31 -48.43
CA ILE A 23 17.77 -9.59 -47.00
C ILE A 23 19.26 -9.83 -46.70
N GLY A 24 19.97 -8.78 -46.29
CA GLY A 24 21.29 -8.90 -45.67
C GLY A 24 21.14 -9.51 -44.26
N PRO A 25 22.13 -10.28 -43.76
CA PRO A 25 22.07 -10.91 -42.43
C PRO A 25 22.16 -9.90 -41.26
N GLU A 26 22.09 -8.60 -41.52
CA GLU A 26 22.47 -7.54 -40.59
C GLU A 26 21.32 -6.99 -39.71
N ASN A 27 20.11 -7.56 -39.79
CA ASN A 27 18.97 -7.07 -39.01
C ASN A 27 18.17 -8.17 -38.30
N VAL A 28 18.86 -9.19 -37.77
CA VAL A 28 18.30 -10.00 -36.68
C VAL A 28 18.79 -9.38 -35.38
N LYS A 29 17.98 -8.49 -34.81
CA LYS A 29 18.23 -7.97 -33.46
C LYS A 29 18.32 -9.19 -32.52
N PRO A 30 19.37 -9.31 -31.69
CA PRO A 30 19.46 -10.41 -30.73
C PRO A 30 18.15 -10.48 -29.94
N GLN A 31 17.45 -11.61 -30.02
CA GLN A 31 16.36 -11.86 -29.09
C GLN A 31 17.01 -11.95 -27.72
N THR A 32 16.93 -10.86 -26.96
CA THR A 32 17.30 -10.87 -25.55
C THR A 32 16.55 -12.02 -24.90
N PRO A 33 17.23 -12.93 -24.19
CA PRO A 33 16.55 -13.99 -23.45
C PRO A 33 15.41 -13.36 -22.66
N PHE A 34 14.21 -13.94 -22.75
CA PHE A 34 13.12 -13.56 -21.86
C PHE A 34 13.52 -14.01 -20.46
N ILE A 35 14.25 -13.15 -19.78
CA ILE A 35 14.42 -13.21 -18.34
C ILE A 35 13.09 -12.68 -17.81
N PRO A 36 12.22 -13.53 -17.22
CA PRO A 36 11.04 -13.00 -16.56
C PRO A 36 11.53 -11.95 -15.57
N PRO A 37 10.92 -10.75 -15.55
CA PRO A 37 11.34 -9.72 -14.61
C PRO A 37 11.34 -10.38 -13.23
N SER A 38 12.47 -10.29 -12.52
CA SER A 38 12.48 -10.63 -11.12
C SER A 38 11.32 -9.86 -10.47
N PRO A 39 10.55 -10.46 -9.56
CA PRO A 39 9.42 -9.77 -8.91
C PRO A 39 9.81 -8.39 -8.34
N ILE A 40 11.11 -8.23 -8.05
CA ILE A 40 11.77 -7.03 -7.52
C ILE A 40 11.98 -5.94 -8.60
N ALA A 41 12.27 -6.29 -9.86
CA ALA A 41 12.48 -5.32 -10.94
C ALA A 41 11.15 -4.67 -11.39
N ALA A 42 10.06 -5.42 -11.34
CA ALA A 42 8.72 -4.89 -11.63
C ALA A 42 8.21 -3.92 -10.55
N THR A 43 8.78 -3.93 -9.34
CA THR A 43 8.40 -3.05 -8.23
C THR A 43 9.25 -1.78 -8.11
N GLN A 44 10.34 -1.64 -8.87
CA GLN A 44 11.23 -0.47 -8.80
C GLN A 44 10.75 0.71 -9.66
N SER A 45 9.84 0.48 -10.61
CA SER A 45 9.14 1.59 -11.27
C SER A 45 8.04 2.07 -10.32
N GLY A 46 8.20 3.24 -9.71
CA GLY A 46 7.20 3.83 -8.81
C GLY A 46 5.79 3.94 -9.39
N GLU A 47 5.62 3.73 -10.70
CA GLU A 47 4.35 3.56 -11.41
C GLU A 47 3.56 2.31 -10.98
N THR A 48 4.23 1.22 -10.58
CA THR A 48 3.59 -0.04 -10.12
C THR A 48 3.34 -0.05 -8.61
N LEU A 49 3.89 0.91 -7.88
CA LEU A 49 3.57 1.23 -6.48
C LEU A 49 2.35 2.15 -6.36
N HIS A 50 1.80 2.65 -7.47
CA HIS A 50 0.45 3.20 -7.48
C HIS A 50 -0.47 2.08 -6.98
N ARG A 51 -0.91 2.17 -5.71
CA ARG A 51 -1.79 1.19 -5.06
C ARG A 51 -3.11 1.11 -5.84
N VAL A 52 -3.15 0.34 -6.91
CA VAL A 52 -4.38 -0.10 -7.55
C VAL A 52 -4.88 -1.32 -6.78
N GLN A 53 -5.05 -1.19 -5.46
CA GLN A 53 -6.01 -2.02 -4.75
C GLN A 53 -7.30 -1.18 -4.68
N PRO A 54 -8.36 -1.55 -5.41
CA PRO A 54 -9.60 -0.80 -5.38
C PRO A 54 -10.11 -0.66 -3.93
N GLY A 55 -10.42 0.57 -3.50
CA GLY A 55 -11.05 0.86 -2.21
C GLY A 55 -10.12 1.07 -1.00
N VAL A 56 -8.80 1.20 -1.20
CA VAL A 56 -7.89 1.71 -0.14
C VAL A 56 -7.43 3.13 -0.49
N GLY A 57 -7.44 4.03 0.50
CA GLY A 57 -6.97 5.41 0.34
C GLY A 57 -5.48 5.48 -0.03
N LEU A 58 -4.97 6.69 -0.29
CA LEU A 58 -3.60 6.95 -0.74
C LEU A 58 -2.53 6.32 0.18
N THR A 59 -2.82 6.18 1.48
CA THR A 59 -1.90 5.58 2.46
C THR A 59 -1.91 4.05 2.44
N GLY A 60 -2.94 3.43 1.87
CA GLY A 60 -3.17 1.99 1.83
C GLY A 60 -3.37 1.31 3.19
N VAL A 61 -3.61 2.08 4.25
CA VAL A 61 -3.94 1.59 5.59
C VAL A 61 -5.42 1.90 5.86
N HIS A 62 -6.14 0.95 6.45
CA HIS A 62 -7.55 1.19 6.77
C HIS A 62 -7.68 2.25 7.89
N PRO A 63 -8.57 3.25 7.77
CA PRO A 63 -8.66 4.38 8.71
C PRO A 63 -8.96 3.94 10.16
N ALA A 64 -9.63 2.80 10.35
CA ALA A 64 -9.83 2.25 11.69
C ALA A 64 -8.53 1.76 12.37
N MET A 65 -7.49 1.38 11.61
CA MET A 65 -6.18 1.04 12.18
C MET A 65 -5.49 2.27 12.75
N VAL A 66 -5.54 3.39 12.01
CA VAL A 66 -5.06 4.69 12.47
C VAL A 66 -5.78 5.11 13.75
N LYS A 67 -7.11 4.97 13.79
CA LYS A 67 -7.91 5.23 14.99
C LYS A 67 -7.55 4.30 16.16
N ALA A 68 -7.25 3.03 15.91
CA ALA A 68 -6.85 2.08 16.95
C ALA A 68 -5.52 2.45 17.59
N VAL A 69 -4.52 2.83 16.79
CA VAL A 69 -3.22 3.33 17.30
C VAL A 69 -3.41 4.60 18.14
N ALA A 70 -4.19 5.56 17.63
CA ALA A 70 -4.52 6.78 18.37
C ALA A 70 -5.26 6.48 19.69
N GLY A 71 -6.18 5.51 19.67
CA GLY A 71 -6.91 5.06 20.85
C GLY A 71 -6.01 4.42 21.91
N LEU A 72 -5.06 3.57 21.51
CA LEU A 72 -4.07 2.98 22.43
C LEU A 72 -3.20 4.05 23.09
N TYR A 73 -2.75 5.04 22.33
CA TYR A 73 -2.01 6.18 22.87
C TYR A 73 -2.85 6.99 23.87
N ALA A 74 -4.10 7.30 23.53
CA ALA A 74 -5.00 8.03 24.42
C ALA A 74 -5.27 7.27 25.72
N ALA A 75 -5.46 5.95 25.65
CA ALA A 75 -5.61 5.09 26.81
C ALA A 75 -4.36 5.08 27.70
N MET A 76 -3.16 5.10 27.09
CA MET A 76 -1.89 5.16 27.83
C MET A 76 -1.77 6.48 28.59
N VAL A 77 -2.06 7.61 27.93
CA VAL A 77 -2.07 8.92 28.56
C VAL A 77 -3.08 8.97 29.71
N ALA A 78 -4.29 8.44 29.50
CA ALA A 78 -5.30 8.35 30.55
C ALA A 78 -4.82 7.53 31.77
N ALA A 79 -4.14 6.40 31.54
CA ALA A 79 -3.56 5.59 32.61
C ALA A 79 -2.53 6.40 33.44
N PHE A 80 -1.67 7.19 32.79
CA PHE A 80 -0.76 8.07 33.50
C PHE A 80 -1.47 9.17 34.28
N TRP A 81 -2.53 9.78 33.74
CA TRP A 81 -3.32 10.79 34.47
C TRP A 81 -3.99 10.23 35.71
N LEU A 82 -4.49 9.00 35.67
CA LEU A 82 -5.13 8.36 36.83
C LEU A 82 -4.15 8.11 38.00
N VAL A 83 -2.86 7.96 37.71
CA VAL A 83 -1.84 7.64 38.73
C VAL A 83 -1.01 8.86 39.12
N PHE A 84 -0.56 9.64 38.15
CA PHE A 84 0.41 10.73 38.32
C PHE A 84 -0.18 12.13 38.07
N GLY A 85 -1.50 12.24 37.89
CA GLY A 85 -2.20 13.51 37.63
C GLY A 85 -2.24 14.51 38.80
N HIS A 86 -1.37 14.36 39.79
CA HIS A 86 -1.36 15.14 41.02
C HIS A 86 0.08 15.46 41.43
N GLY A 87 0.27 16.51 42.22
CA GLY A 87 1.58 16.88 42.78
C GLY A 87 2.58 17.34 41.71
N GLU A 88 3.86 17.09 41.96
CA GLU A 88 4.98 17.62 41.14
C GLU A 88 4.99 17.07 39.70
N ALA A 89 4.47 15.86 39.48
CA ALA A 89 4.42 15.24 38.17
C ALA A 89 3.35 15.84 37.24
N MET A 90 2.38 16.59 37.77
CA MET A 90 1.22 17.08 37.02
C MET A 90 1.62 18.01 35.86
N LEU A 91 2.59 18.92 36.08
CA LEU A 91 3.03 19.86 35.04
C LEU A 91 3.77 19.14 33.91
N ALA A 92 4.68 18.22 34.26
CA ALA A 92 5.42 17.43 33.28
C ALA A 92 4.47 16.54 32.46
N LEU A 93 3.50 15.90 33.13
CA LEU A 93 2.49 15.08 32.48
C LEU A 93 1.60 15.91 31.55
N GLY A 94 1.23 17.13 31.96
CA GLY A 94 0.52 18.10 31.13
C GLY A 94 1.29 18.42 29.85
N PHE A 95 2.59 18.75 29.97
CA PHE A 95 3.43 19.10 28.82
C PHE A 95 3.57 17.94 27.83
N ILE A 96 3.86 16.73 28.32
CA ILE A 96 3.97 15.52 27.48
C ILE A 96 2.63 15.19 26.82
N THR A 97 1.51 15.39 27.52
CA THR A 97 0.16 15.19 26.96
C THR A 97 -0.09 16.15 25.79
N VAL A 98 0.25 17.44 25.94
CA VAL A 98 0.09 18.44 24.87
C VAL A 98 0.96 18.11 23.66
N LEU A 99 2.24 17.78 23.86
CA LEU A 99 3.12 17.35 22.77
C LEU A 99 2.59 16.10 22.07
N GLY A 100 2.12 15.13 22.85
CA GLY A 100 1.48 13.92 22.36
C GLY A 100 0.27 14.20 21.49
N LEU A 101 -0.65 15.04 21.97
CA LEU A 101 -1.83 15.46 21.23
C LEU A 101 -1.47 16.19 19.94
N MET A 102 -0.43 17.03 19.96
CA MET A 102 0.05 17.69 18.75
C MET A 102 0.56 16.66 17.73
N PHE A 103 1.48 15.79 18.12
CA PHE A 103 2.06 14.80 17.20
C PHE A 103 1.01 13.78 16.71
N PHE A 104 0.32 13.10 17.61
CA PHE A 104 -0.67 12.10 17.23
C PHE A 104 -1.92 12.73 16.59
N GLY A 105 -2.30 13.94 16.99
CA GLY A 105 -3.39 14.69 16.36
C GLY A 105 -3.07 15.06 14.92
N LEU A 106 -1.86 15.56 14.65
CA LEU A 106 -1.41 15.85 13.29
C LEU A 106 -1.28 14.57 12.47
N LEU A 107 -0.64 13.53 12.99
CA LEU A 107 -0.47 12.26 12.26
C LEU A 107 -1.81 11.59 11.94
N THR A 108 -2.70 11.48 12.92
CA THR A 108 -4.03 10.89 12.74
C THR A 108 -4.88 11.77 11.84
N GLY A 109 -4.89 13.09 12.06
CA GLY A 109 -5.67 14.05 11.28
C GLY A 109 -5.27 14.07 9.81
N MET A 110 -3.96 14.13 9.52
CA MET A 110 -3.44 14.08 8.15
C MET A 110 -3.72 12.74 7.48
N SER A 111 -3.61 11.62 8.20
CA SER A 111 -3.91 10.29 7.66
C SER A 111 -5.40 10.16 7.31
N LEU A 112 -6.29 10.59 8.20
CA LEU A 112 -7.74 10.57 7.94
C LEU A 112 -8.14 11.51 6.81
N LEU A 113 -7.50 12.67 6.71
CA LEU A 113 -7.74 13.61 5.62
C LEU A 113 -7.27 13.02 4.28
N ALA A 114 -6.10 12.40 4.25
CA ALA A 114 -5.54 11.74 3.06
C ALA A 114 -6.37 10.53 2.59
N ASP A 115 -7.03 9.84 3.51
CA ASP A 115 -7.89 8.69 3.23
C ASP A 115 -9.38 9.06 3.07
N THR A 116 -9.70 10.34 2.89
CA THR A 116 -11.07 10.79 2.58
C THR A 116 -11.44 10.28 1.17
N PRO A 117 -12.44 9.40 1.02
CA PRO A 117 -12.81 8.85 -0.28
C PRO A 117 -13.33 9.95 -1.20
N ALA A 118 -13.05 9.84 -2.49
CA ALA A 118 -13.72 10.68 -3.47
C ALA A 118 -15.24 10.41 -3.43
N PRO A 119 -16.10 11.40 -3.73
CA PRO A 119 -17.55 11.19 -3.76
C PRO A 119 -17.91 10.02 -4.69
N GLY A 120 -18.49 8.95 -4.13
CA GLY A 120 -18.89 7.74 -4.88
C GLY A 120 -17.97 6.53 -4.72
N GLU A 121 -16.84 6.65 -4.01
CA GLU A 121 -15.88 5.57 -3.83
C GLU A 121 -16.19 4.73 -2.57
N ARG A 122 -16.16 3.39 -2.68
CA ARG A 122 -16.53 2.49 -1.59
C ARG A 122 -15.35 2.31 -0.62
N ILE A 123 -15.54 2.70 0.64
CA ILE A 123 -14.57 2.42 1.72
C ILE A 123 -14.50 0.91 1.93
N ARG A 124 -13.32 0.30 1.76
CA ARG A 124 -13.09 -1.12 2.05
C ARG A 124 -13.35 -1.41 3.52
N SER A 125 -13.97 -2.56 3.83
CA SER A 125 -14.23 -2.94 5.22
C SER A 125 -12.94 -3.35 5.94
N LEU A 126 -12.91 -3.19 7.28
CA LEU A 126 -11.77 -3.61 8.11
C LEU A 126 -11.47 -5.10 7.94
N ASN A 127 -12.50 -5.93 7.74
CA ASN A 127 -12.35 -7.36 7.52
C ASN A 127 -11.62 -7.63 6.20
N ASP A 128 -12.01 -6.93 5.12
CA ASP A 128 -11.33 -7.05 3.83
C ASP A 128 -9.88 -6.54 3.90
N CYS A 129 -9.57 -5.58 4.77
CA CYS A 129 -8.20 -5.10 5.00
C CYS A 129 -7.36 -6.15 5.73
N LEU A 130 -7.88 -6.76 6.79
CA LEU A 130 -7.18 -7.80 7.57
C LEU A 130 -6.96 -9.07 6.75
N ALA A 131 -7.91 -9.43 5.89
CA ALA A 131 -7.80 -10.54 4.94
C ALA A 131 -6.95 -10.21 3.70
N GLY A 132 -6.60 -8.94 3.49
CA GLY A 132 -5.79 -8.48 2.36
C GLY A 132 -4.31 -8.87 2.47
N ARG A 133 -3.57 -8.67 1.39
CA ARG A 133 -2.09 -8.77 1.39
C ARG A 133 -1.46 -7.40 1.37
N VAL A 134 -0.45 -7.22 2.22
CA VAL A 134 0.37 -6.01 2.36
C VAL A 134 1.75 -6.33 1.83
N ILE A 135 2.30 -5.44 1.00
CA ILE A 135 3.65 -5.59 0.47
C ILE A 135 4.65 -4.99 1.46
N ILE A 136 5.74 -5.70 1.72
CA ILE A 136 6.89 -5.24 2.49
C ILE A 136 8.18 -5.54 1.71
N ASP A 137 9.29 -4.96 2.15
CA ASP A 137 10.59 -5.10 1.47
C ASP A 137 11.04 -6.57 1.33
N THR A 138 10.69 -7.43 2.29
CA THR A 138 11.03 -8.86 2.29
C THR A 138 10.00 -9.76 1.60
N GLY A 139 8.89 -9.22 1.08
CA GLY A 139 7.85 -9.99 0.40
C GLY A 139 6.42 -9.58 0.77
N TRP A 140 5.48 -10.51 0.67
CA TRP A 140 4.07 -10.26 0.99
C TRP A 140 3.74 -10.78 2.40
N ILE A 141 3.12 -9.94 3.24
CA ILE A 141 2.56 -10.34 4.53
C ILE A 141 1.03 -10.21 4.52
N SER A 142 0.36 -10.95 5.39
CA SER A 142 -1.07 -10.78 5.58
C SER A 142 -1.40 -9.44 6.25
N GLY A 143 -2.56 -8.88 5.95
CA GLY A 143 -3.06 -7.65 6.59
C GLY A 143 -3.18 -7.80 8.10
N ARG A 144 -3.43 -9.01 8.60
CA ARG A 144 -3.44 -9.33 10.04
C ARG A 144 -2.05 -9.24 10.67
N GLU A 145 -1.02 -9.73 10.02
CA GLU A 145 0.37 -9.61 10.50
C GLU A 145 0.81 -8.15 10.51
N ALA A 146 0.49 -7.41 9.43
CA ALA A 146 0.76 -5.98 9.36
C ALA A 146 0.03 -5.20 10.47
N ALA A 147 -1.25 -5.53 10.72
CA ALA A 147 -2.03 -4.96 11.80
C ALA A 147 -1.41 -5.23 13.17
N LEU A 148 -0.96 -6.46 13.43
CA LEU A 148 -0.29 -6.80 14.68
C LEU A 148 1.00 -5.99 14.83
N GLN A 149 1.84 -5.90 13.81
CA GLN A 149 3.08 -5.10 13.88
C GLN A 149 2.79 -3.63 14.19
N MET A 150 1.77 -3.04 13.55
CA MET A 150 1.37 -1.65 13.76
C MET A 150 0.84 -1.40 15.18
N LEU A 151 0.09 -2.36 15.75
CA LEU A 151 -0.51 -2.23 17.08
C LEU A 151 0.41 -2.67 18.22
N THR A 152 1.44 -3.47 17.95
CA THR A 152 2.30 -4.06 18.99
C THR A 152 2.98 -2.99 19.83
N LEU A 153 3.65 -2.03 19.18
CA LEU A 153 4.40 -1.01 19.91
C LEU A 153 3.50 -0.11 20.78
N PRO A 154 2.40 0.48 20.25
CA PRO A 154 1.46 1.25 21.08
C PRO A 154 0.85 0.43 22.22
N ALA A 155 0.54 -0.85 21.98
CA ALA A 155 0.01 -1.73 23.02
C ALA A 155 1.04 -2.01 24.13
N CYS A 156 2.31 -2.26 23.78
CA CYS A 156 3.38 -2.44 24.76
C CYS A 156 3.58 -1.18 25.62
N LEU A 157 3.52 0.01 25.03
CA LEU A 157 3.59 1.27 25.78
C LEU A 157 2.44 1.43 26.76
N LEU A 158 1.20 1.11 26.35
CA LEU A 158 0.04 1.11 27.24
C LEU A 158 0.23 0.13 28.41
N VAL A 159 0.63 -1.11 28.13
CA VAL A 159 0.89 -2.11 29.17
C VAL A 159 1.96 -1.61 30.14
N THR A 160 3.01 -0.99 29.64
CA THR A 160 4.10 -0.42 30.46
C THR A 160 3.56 0.69 31.37
N ALA A 161 2.74 1.61 30.86
CA ALA A 161 2.11 2.65 31.65
C ALA A 161 1.23 2.07 32.79
N VAL A 162 0.44 1.04 32.48
CA VAL A 162 -0.38 0.34 33.48
C VAL A 162 0.48 -0.34 34.54
N VAL A 163 1.55 -1.03 34.14
CA VAL A 163 2.47 -1.72 35.08
C VAL A 163 3.18 -0.71 35.97
N LEU A 164 3.75 0.36 35.42
CA LEU A 164 4.38 1.43 36.20
C LEU A 164 3.39 2.05 37.19
N GLY A 165 2.16 2.27 36.73
CA GLY A 165 1.10 2.79 37.58
C GLY A 165 0.72 1.85 38.73
N ALA A 166 0.66 0.55 38.46
CA ALA A 166 0.39 -0.48 39.46
C ALA A 166 1.52 -0.56 40.49
N VAL A 167 2.78 -0.63 40.04
CA VAL A 167 3.96 -0.64 40.93
C VAL A 167 3.94 0.58 41.84
N TYR A 168 3.76 1.79 41.28
CA TYR A 168 3.69 3.01 42.07
C TYR A 168 2.60 2.95 43.15
N ARG A 169 1.39 2.48 42.80
CA ARG A 169 0.29 2.30 43.75
C ARG A 169 0.61 1.32 44.87
N PHE A 170 1.34 0.23 44.58
CA PHE A 170 1.72 -0.76 45.58
C PHE A 170 2.92 -0.33 46.43
N THR A 171 3.80 0.54 45.92
CA THR A 171 4.99 1.02 46.65
C THR A 171 4.74 2.31 47.44
N ALA A 172 3.76 3.12 47.03
CA ALA A 172 3.43 4.40 47.67
C ALA A 172 2.30 4.28 48.71
N GLY A 173 1.75 3.09 48.92
CA GLY A 173 0.83 2.76 50.02
C GLY A 173 1.58 2.18 51.20
#